data_AF-A0A9E3QJW0-F1
#
_entry.id   AF-A0A9E3QJW0-F1
#
_cell.length_a   1.000
_cell.length_b   1.000
_cell.length_c   1.000
_cell.angle_alpha   90.00
_cell.angle_beta   90.00
_cell.angle_gamma   90.00
#
_symmetry.space_group_name_H-M   'P 1'
#
loop_
_entity.id
_entity.type
_entity.pdbx_description
1 polymer ?
#
loop_
_entity_poly.entity_id
_entity_poly.type
_entity_poly.pdbx_seq_one_letter_code
_entity_poly.pdbx_strand_id
1 'polypeptide(L)' 'MTTLYRPVGPVELALIEATGWRAFPPRLPEQPIFYPVLNEAYARQIACGRDNPLS' A
#
# COMPACT_ATOMS: atom_id res chain seq x y z
N MET A 1 6.55 0.77 -20.71
CA MET A 1 5.76 1.31 -19.59
C MET A 1 5.40 0.15 -18.69
N THR A 2 5.79 0.20 -17.42
CA THR A 2 5.51 -0.89 -16.46
C THR A 2 4.64 -0.32 -15.36
N THR A 3 3.47 -0.92 -15.13
CA THR A 3 2.57 -0.55 -14.05
C THR A 3 3.14 -1.06 -12.72
N LEU A 4 3.24 -0.19 -11.72
CA LEU A 4 3.68 -0.51 -10.37
C LEU A 4 2.52 -0.37 -9.39
N TYR A 5 2.45 -1.28 -8.43
CA TYR A 5 1.40 -1.30 -7.41
C TYR A 5 2.00 -1.00 -6.04
N ARG A 6 1.32 -0.12 -5.28
CA ARG A 6 1.62 0.16 -3.88
C ARG A 6 0.54 -0.50 -3.02
N PRO A 7 0.86 -1.44 -2.13
CA PRO A 7 -0.12 -1.96 -1.17
C PRO A 7 -0.51 -0.85 -0.20
N VAL A 8 -1.82 -0.72 0.07
CA VAL A 8 -2.38 0.27 1.00
C VAL A 8 -3.34 -0.43 1.95
N GLY A 9 -3.29 -0.04 3.23
CA GLY A 9 -4.26 -0.50 4.23
C GLY A 9 -5.62 0.21 4.10
N PRO A 10 -6.66 -0.24 4.81
CA PRO A 10 -8.00 0.36 4.76
C PRO A 10 -8.02 1.84 5.22
N VAL A 11 -7.16 2.21 6.18
CA VAL A 11 -7.01 3.60 6.64
C VAL A 11 -6.38 4.48 5.57
N GLU A 12 -5.32 4.02 4.91
CA GLU A 12 -4.70 4.75 3.80
C GLU A 12 -5.63 4.87 2.61
N LEU A 13 -6.43 3.84 2.31
CA LEU A 13 -7.41 3.87 1.23
C LEU A 13 -8.45 4.98 1.44
N ALA A 14 -8.97 5.12 2.67
CA ALA A 14 -9.90 6.20 3.01
C ALA A 14 -9.27 7.59 2.85
N LEU A 15 -7.98 7.73 3.19
CA LEU A 15 -7.24 8.99 2.97
C LEU A 15 -7.02 9.29 1.48
N ILE A 16 -6.73 8.27 0.67
CA ILE A 16 -6.60 8.43 -0.79
C ILE A 16 -7.93 8.84 -1.41
N GLU A 17 -9.04 8.22 -0.98
CA GLU A 17 -10.38 8.57 -1.42
C GLU A 17 -10.72 10.02 -1.08
N ALA A 18 -10.37 10.48 0.14
CA ALA A 18 -10.54 11.87 0.53
C ALA A 18 -9.75 12.88 -0.34
N THR A 19 -8.67 12.45 -0.99
CA THR A 19 -7.93 13.27 -1.98
C THR A 19 -8.49 13.19 -3.40
N GLY A 20 -9.59 12.45 -3.61
CA GLY A 20 -10.15 12.20 -4.93
C GLY A 20 -9.26 11.33 -5.81
N TRP A 21 -8.52 10.38 -5.21
CA TRP A 21 -7.62 9.45 -5.91
C TRP A 21 -6.43 10.12 -6.61
N ARG A 22 -6.06 11.34 -6.17
CA ARG A 22 -5.00 12.15 -6.81
C ARG A 22 -3.66 12.06 -6.10
N ALA A 23 -3.63 11.62 -4.86
CA ALA A 23 -2.39 11.56 -4.08
C ALA A 23 -2.40 10.39 -3.09
N PHE A 24 -1.19 9.91 -2.78
CA PHE A 24 -0.98 9.04 -1.63
C PHE A 24 -0.69 9.90 -0.39
N PRO A 25 -1.21 9.52 0.79
CA PRO A 25 -0.89 10.22 2.03
C PRO A 25 0.62 10.15 2.34
N PRO A 26 1.16 11.15 3.06
CA PRO A 26 2.54 11.11 3.52
C PRO A 26 2.76 9.87 4.40
N ARG A 27 3.91 9.21 4.21
CA ARG A 27 4.28 8.03 4.98
C ARG A 27 4.45 8.41 6.45
N LEU A 28 3.89 7.63 7.36
CA LEU A 28 4.20 7.76 8.78
C LEU A 28 5.62 7.21 9.03
N PRO A 29 6.37 7.75 10.01
CA PRO A 29 7.72 7.27 10.34
C PRO A 29 7.77 5.78 10.71
N GLU A 30 6.66 5.27 11.24
CA GLU A 30 6.46 3.87 11.64
C GLU A 30 6.20 2.95 10.45
N GLN A 31 5.85 3.50 9.27
CA GLN A 31 5.54 2.68 8.10
C GLN A 31 6.81 2.07 7.50
N PRO A 32 6.80 0.77 7.18
CA PRO A 32 7.91 0.11 6.51
C PRO A 32 8.16 0.73 5.13
N ILE A 33 9.43 0.76 4.72
CA ILE A 33 9.82 1.09 3.36
C ILE A 33 9.38 -0.08 2.46
N PHE A 34 8.24 0.07 1.79
CA PHE A 34 7.74 -0.94 0.86
C PHE A 34 8.42 -0.83 -0.51
N TYR A 35 8.94 -1.94 -1.01
CA TYR A 35 9.45 -2.04 -2.39
C TYR A 35 8.30 -2.37 -3.35
N PRO A 36 8.25 -1.77 -4.55
CA PRO A 36 7.24 -2.09 -5.54
C PRO A 36 7.32 -3.57 -5.91
N VAL A 37 6.21 -4.28 -5.74
CA VAL A 37 6.11 -5.71 -6.02
C VAL A 37 5.66 -5.90 -7.47
N LEU A 38 6.33 -6.80 -8.18
CA LEU A 38 6.03 -7.16 -9.58
C LEU A 38 4.87 -8.19 -9.73
N ASN A 39 4.18 -8.57 -8.66
CA ASN A 39 3.16 -9.62 -8.68
C ASN A 39 1.90 -9.22 -7.88
N GLU A 40 0.74 -9.18 -8.58
CA GLU A 40 -0.56 -8.79 -8.02
C GLU A 40 -1.04 -9.73 -6.91
N ALA A 41 -0.87 -11.05 -7.09
CA ALA A 41 -1.30 -12.03 -6.09
C ALA A 41 -0.54 -11.85 -4.76
N TYR A 42 0.76 -11.54 -4.85
CA TYR A 42 1.59 -11.27 -3.68
C TYR A 42 1.25 -9.91 -3.04
N ALA A 43 0.97 -8.87 -3.84
CA ALA A 43 0.53 -7.58 -3.33
C ALA A 43 -0.77 -7.69 -2.52
N ARG A 44 -1.72 -8.53 -2.97
CA ARG A 44 -2.97 -8.80 -2.25
C ARG A 44 -2.74 -9.57 -0.94
N GLN A 45 -1.80 -10.51 -0.91
CA GLN A 45 -1.45 -11.28 0.29
C GLN A 45 -0.86 -10.40 1.39
N ILE A 46 0.06 -9.49 1.02
CA ILE A 46 0.66 -8.51 1.94
C ILE A 46 -0.41 -7.54 2.46
N ALA A 47 -1.26 -7.01 1.58
CA ALA A 47 -2.34 -6.09 1.96
C ALA A 47 -3.35 -6.73 2.93
N CYS A 48 -3.51 -8.06 2.88
CA CYS A 48 -4.39 -8.82 3.76
C CYS A 48 -3.76 -9.14 5.14
N GLY A 49 -2.48 -8.83 5.38
CA GLY A 49 -1.86 -8.96 6.70
C GLY A 49 -1.43 -10.37 7.12
N ARG A 50 -1.39 -11.36 6.21
CA ARG A 50 -0.90 -12.71 6.57
C ARG A 50 0.62 -12.81 6.66
N ASP A 51 1.35 -11.89 6.03
CA ASP A 51 2.81 -11.84 6.01
C ASP A 51 3.31 -10.39 6.07
N ASN A 52 2.66 -9.55 6.89
CA ASN A 52 3.23 -8.26 7.24
C ASN A 52 4.05 -8.47 8.53
N PRO A 53 5.39 -8.31 8.53
CA PRO A 53 6.19 -8.37 9.76
C PRO A 53 5.90 -7.20 10.74
N LEU A 54 4.85 -6.40 10.48
CA LEU A 54 4.48 -5.17 11.17
C LEU A 54 2.98 -5.13 11.52
N SER A 55 2.34 -6.29 11.64
CA SER A 55 1.06 -6.42 12.37
C SER A 55 1.28 -6.98 13.76
#